data_AF-A0A918APH8-F1
#
_entry.id   AF-A0A918APH8-F1
#
_cell.length_a   1.000
_cell.length_b   1.000
_cell.length_c   1.000
_cell.angle_alpha   90.00
_cell.angle_beta   90.00
_cell.angle_gamma   90.00
#
_symmetry.space_group_name_H-M   'P 1'
#
loop_
_entity.id
_entity.type
_entity.pdbx_description
1 polymer ?
#
loop_
_entity_poly.entity_id
_entity_poly.type
_entity_poly.pdbx_seq_one_letter_code
_entity_poly.pdbx_strand_id
1 'polypeptide(L)'
;MSGTRRAALLAMVVCALALSIAVPLRTYLAQREELREVTASQETLRAEVAELEQRKQQLTDPAQVEAEARRRLHYVRPGETPYVVQLPGDAERELEQERPASEPAEDKAWYQQLWDSVAAK
;
A
#
# COMPACT_ATOMS: atom_id res chain seq x y z
N MET A 1 -14.31 -63.61 20.56
CA MET A 1 -13.19 -62.82 19.96
C MET A 1 -13.55 -62.11 18.64
N SER A 2 -14.75 -62.28 18.10
CA SER A 2 -15.20 -61.68 16.83
C SER A 2 -15.60 -60.20 16.95
N GLY A 3 -16.09 -59.77 18.11
CA GLY A 3 -16.50 -58.38 18.37
C GLY A 3 -15.33 -57.40 18.46
N THR A 4 -14.24 -57.77 19.15
CA THR A 4 -13.05 -56.93 19.27
C THR A 4 -12.33 -56.70 17.95
N ARG A 5 -12.27 -57.72 17.07
CA ARG A 5 -11.70 -57.56 15.71
C ARG A 5 -12.52 -56.63 14.83
N ARG A 6 -13.86 -56.73 14.87
CA ARG A 6 -14.76 -55.83 14.13
C ARG A 6 -14.68 -54.39 14.65
N ALA A 7 -14.60 -54.21 15.97
CA ALA A 7 -14.41 -52.90 16.58
C ALA A 7 -13.05 -52.27 16.20
N ALA A 8 -11.98 -53.07 16.20
CA ALA A 8 -10.65 -52.59 15.77
C ALA A 8 -10.64 -52.17 14.29
N LEU A 9 -11.30 -52.93 13.41
CA LEU A 9 -11.44 -52.56 12.00
C LEU A 9 -12.25 -51.28 11.81
N LEU A 10 -13.37 -51.12 12.53
CA LEU A 10 -14.16 -49.89 12.50
C LEU A 10 -13.34 -48.67 12.96
N ALA A 11 -12.60 -48.80 14.06
CA ALA A 11 -11.74 -47.72 14.55
C ALA A 11 -10.67 -47.33 13.52
N MET A 12 -10.02 -48.30 12.87
CA MET A 12 -9.05 -48.03 11.80
C MET A 12 -9.68 -47.28 10.62
N VAL A 13 -10.89 -47.68 10.18
CA VAL A 13 -11.60 -47.02 9.08
C VAL A 13 -11.97 -45.58 9.44
N VAL A 14 -12.46 -45.34 10.65
CA VAL A 14 -12.78 -43.99 11.14
C VAL A 14 -11.52 -43.12 11.18
N CYS A 15 -10.40 -43.65 11.67
CA CYS A 15 -9.12 -42.94 11.67
C CYS A 15 -8.64 -42.62 10.25
N ALA A 16 -8.76 -43.56 9.30
CA ALA A 16 -8.39 -43.34 7.91
C ALA A 16 -9.25 -42.25 7.25
N LEU A 17 -10.57 -42.25 7.49
CA LEU A 17 -11.49 -41.21 7.02
C LEU A 17 -11.15 -39.85 7.63
N ALA A 18 -10.89 -39.79 8.93
CA ALA A 18 -10.52 -38.56 9.61
C ALA A 18 -9.22 -37.96 9.05
N LEU A 19 -8.20 -38.79 8.82
CA LEU A 19 -6.94 -38.34 8.22
C LEU A 19 -7.08 -37.92 6.76
N SER A 20 -7.95 -38.59 6.00
CA SER A 20 -8.26 -38.23 4.61
C SER A 20 -8.93 -36.86 4.49
N ILE A 21 -9.75 -36.46 5.48
CA ILE A 21 -10.47 -35.18 5.48
C ILE A 21 -9.65 -34.06 6.14
N ALA A 22 -8.75 -34.39 7.06
CA ALA A 22 -7.93 -33.41 7.79
C ALA A 22 -7.12 -32.49 6.85
N VAL A 23 -6.56 -33.03 5.77
CA VAL A 23 -5.77 -32.27 4.79
C VAL A 23 -6.65 -31.31 3.95
N PRO A 24 -7.75 -31.77 3.30
CA PRO A 24 -8.69 -30.91 2.58
C PRO A 24 -9.30 -29.79 3.42
N LEU A 25 -9.58 -30.05 4.69
CA LEU A 25 -10.18 -29.07 5.58
C LEU A 25 -9.24 -27.88 5.84
N ARG A 26 -7.94 -28.16 6.05
CA ARG A 26 -6.93 -27.09 6.20
C ARG A 26 -6.85 -26.22 4.94
N THR A 27 -6.88 -26.84 3.76
CA THR A 27 -6.75 -26.12 2.49
C THR A 27 -7.98 -25.29 2.18
N TYR A 28 -9.17 -25.78 2.52
CA TYR A 28 -10.43 -25.05 2.35
C TYR A 28 -10.48 -23.79 3.23
N LEU A 29 -9.98 -23.87 4.47
CA LEU A 29 -9.89 -22.71 5.37
C LEU A 29 -8.87 -21.68 4.89
N ALA A 30 -7.69 -22.11 4.43
CA ALA A 30 -6.68 -21.21 3.88
C ALA A 30 -7.15 -20.48 2.61
N GLN A 31 -7.87 -21.17 1.72
CA GLN A 31 -8.43 -20.56 0.50
C GLN A 31 -9.46 -19.46 0.79
N ARG A 32 -10.15 -19.51 1.93
CA ARG A 32 -11.14 -18.48 2.31
C ARG A 32 -10.51 -17.16 2.71
N GLU A 33 -9.32 -17.19 3.29
CA GLU A 33 -8.59 -15.97 3.67
C GLU A 33 -8.05 -15.27 2.42
N GLU A 34 -7.47 -16.03 1.51
CA GLU A 34 -6.98 -15.53 0.22
C GLU A 34 -8.10 -14.87 -0.62
N LEU A 35 -9.27 -15.50 -0.69
CA LEU A 35 -10.45 -14.91 -1.37
C LEU A 35 -10.90 -13.59 -0.74
N ARG A 36 -10.84 -13.46 0.58
CA ARG A 36 -11.20 -12.21 1.27
C ARG A 36 -10.19 -11.10 1.00
N GLU A 37 -8.91 -11.42 1.09
CA GLU A 37 -7.82 -10.47 0.85
C GLU A 37 -7.84 -9.96 -0.60
N VAL A 38 -8.01 -10.87 -1.57
CA VAL A 38 -8.08 -10.52 -2.99
C VAL A 38 -9.31 -9.66 -3.29
N THR A 39 -10.46 -9.99 -2.70
CA THR A 39 -11.70 -9.20 -2.91
C THR A 39 -11.57 -7.81 -2.29
N ALA A 40 -11.06 -7.70 -1.06
CA ALA A 40 -10.83 -6.41 -0.42
C ALA A 40 -9.84 -5.54 -1.21
N SER A 41 -8.76 -6.15 -1.70
CA SER A 41 -7.78 -5.46 -2.54
C SER A 41 -8.39 -4.98 -3.86
N GLN A 42 -9.25 -5.79 -4.48
CA GLN A 42 -9.96 -5.42 -5.70
C GLN A 42 -10.89 -4.23 -5.50
N GLU A 43 -11.61 -4.17 -4.37
CA GLU A 43 -12.49 -3.05 -4.03
C GLU A 43 -11.69 -1.76 -3.82
N THR A 44 -10.60 -1.82 -3.05
CA THR A 44 -9.70 -0.69 -2.83
C THR A 44 -9.12 -0.16 -4.14
N LEU A 45 -8.57 -1.05 -4.98
CA LEU A 45 -7.99 -0.66 -6.27
C LEU A 45 -9.03 -0.03 -7.20
N ARG A 46 -10.27 -0.53 -7.21
CA ARG A 46 -11.35 0.08 -8.00
C ARG A 46 -11.69 1.48 -7.50
N ALA A 47 -11.70 1.69 -6.19
CA ALA A 47 -11.93 3.01 -5.61
C ALA A 47 -10.81 3.99 -5.98
N GLU A 48 -9.54 3.55 -5.88
CA GLU A 48 -8.38 4.35 -6.29
C GLU A 48 -8.41 4.72 -7.77
N VAL A 49 -8.74 3.76 -8.64
CA VAL A 49 -8.88 4.03 -10.08
C VAL A 49 -9.96 5.07 -10.33
N ALA A 50 -11.13 4.96 -9.68
CA ALA A 50 -12.21 5.93 -9.84
C ALA A 50 -11.80 7.33 -9.35
N GLU A 51 -11.11 7.43 -8.22
CA GLU A 51 -10.58 8.70 -7.70
C GLU A 51 -9.56 9.31 -8.67
N LEU A 52 -8.61 8.52 -9.17
CA LEU A 52 -7.59 8.98 -10.10
C LEU A 52 -8.18 9.41 -11.44
N GLU A 53 -9.19 8.70 -11.95
CA GLU A 53 -9.92 9.09 -13.15
C GLU A 53 -10.65 10.41 -12.95
N GLN A 54 -11.31 10.60 -11.81
CA GLN A 54 -11.93 11.86 -11.45
C GLN A 54 -10.89 12.99 -11.37
N ARG A 55 -9.74 12.74 -10.74
CA ARG A 55 -8.66 13.74 -10.64
C ARG A 55 -8.10 14.10 -12.01
N LYS A 56 -7.91 13.12 -12.89
CA LYS A 56 -7.48 13.34 -14.27
C LYS A 56 -8.48 14.19 -15.05
N GLN A 57 -9.78 13.95 -14.88
CA GLN A 57 -10.82 14.79 -15.49
C GLN A 57 -10.77 16.23 -14.97
N GLN A 58 -10.60 16.43 -13.66
CA GLN A 58 -10.44 17.77 -13.08
C GLN A 58 -9.20 18.48 -13.64
N LEU A 59 -8.09 17.77 -13.82
CA LEU A 59 -6.85 18.31 -14.38
C LEU A 59 -6.91 18.59 -15.89
N THR A 60 -8.02 18.25 -16.56
CA THR A 60 -8.23 18.63 -17.96
C THR A 60 -8.61 20.11 -18.09
N ASP A 61 -9.16 20.71 -17.02
CA ASP A 61 -9.45 22.15 -16.98
C ASP A 61 -8.16 22.95 -16.71
N PRO A 62 -7.76 23.87 -17.62
CA PRO A 62 -6.56 24.70 -17.42
C PRO A 62 -6.62 25.53 -16.13
N ALA A 63 -7.80 25.94 -15.66
CA ALA A 63 -7.92 26.69 -14.41
C ALA A 63 -7.51 25.85 -13.19
N GLN A 64 -7.77 24.55 -13.20
CA GLN A 64 -7.35 23.63 -12.13
C GLN A 64 -5.85 23.42 -12.14
N VAL A 65 -5.25 23.28 -13.34
CA VAL A 65 -3.79 23.15 -13.49
C VAL A 65 -3.08 24.40 -12.98
N GLU A 66 -3.57 25.59 -13.35
CA GLU A 66 -3.01 26.86 -12.86
C GLU A 66 -3.16 27.02 -11.35
N ALA A 67 -4.31 26.66 -10.78
CA ALA A 67 -4.52 26.70 -9.34
C ALA A 67 -3.57 25.75 -8.60
N GLU A 68 -3.35 24.54 -9.12
CA GLU A 68 -2.43 23.58 -8.53
C GLU A 68 -0.96 24.00 -8.68
N ALA A 69 -0.58 24.53 -9.83
CA ALA A 69 0.75 25.09 -10.06
C ALA A 69 1.03 26.28 -9.13
N ARG A 70 0.07 27.19 -8.95
CA ARG A 70 0.22 28.32 -8.02
C ARG A 70 0.27 27.86 -6.56
N ARG A 71 -0.50 26.83 -6.18
CA ARG A 71 -0.53 26.31 -4.79
C ARG A 71 0.73 25.50 -4.43
N ARG A 72 1.19 24.63 -5.33
CA ARG A 72 2.28 23.68 -5.03
C ARG A 72 3.66 24.15 -5.47
N LEU A 73 3.72 24.90 -6.58
CA LEU A 73 4.98 25.33 -7.18
C LEU A 73 5.18 26.85 -7.07
N HIS A 74 4.24 27.57 -6.46
CA HIS A 74 4.25 29.03 -6.38
C HIS A 74 4.40 29.72 -7.74
N TYR A 75 3.94 29.07 -8.82
CA TYR A 75 3.99 29.63 -10.17
C TYR A 75 2.98 30.76 -10.35
N VAL A 76 3.37 31.76 -11.14
CA VAL A 76 2.56 32.92 -11.52
C VAL A 76 2.64 33.14 -13.02
N ARG A 77 1.66 33.85 -13.59
CA ARG A 77 1.72 34.17 -15.03
C ARG A 77 2.77 35.25 -15.28
N PRO A 78 3.35 35.30 -16.50
CA PRO A 78 4.24 36.41 -16.88
C PRO A 78 3.56 37.77 -16.65
N GLY A 79 4.22 38.65 -15.90
CA GLY A 79 3.71 39.98 -15.54
C GLY A 79 2.90 40.06 -14.24
N GLU A 80 2.61 38.92 -13.59
CA GLU A 80 2.03 38.90 -12.23
C GLU A 80 3.13 39.01 -11.16
N THR A 81 2.86 39.75 -10.07
CA THR A 81 3.74 39.79 -8.90
C THR A 81 3.22 38.79 -7.84
N PRO A 82 4.00 37.77 -7.44
CA PRO A 82 3.59 36.84 -6.40
C PRO A 82 3.58 37.54 -5.03
N TYR A 83 2.56 37.26 -4.22
CA TYR A 83 2.49 37.69 -2.82
C TYR A 83 2.47 36.46 -1.91
N VAL A 84 3.31 36.47 -0.89
CA VAL A 84 3.33 35.46 0.17
C VAL A 84 3.03 36.18 1.49
N VAL A 85 2.08 35.64 2.25
CA VAL A 85 1.72 36.19 3.56
C VAL A 85 2.75 35.70 4.57
N GLN A 86 3.56 36.61 5.11
CA GLN A 86 4.46 36.32 6.22
C GLN A 86 3.71 36.49 7.55
N LEU A 87 3.66 35.42 8.34
CA LEU A 87 3.19 35.43 9.71
C LEU A 87 4.39 35.63 10.68
N PRO A 88 4.16 36.21 11.87
CA PRO A 88 5.17 36.26 12.92
C PRO A 88 5.68 34.84 13.22
N GLY A 89 7.00 34.62 13.20
CA GLY A 89 7.60 33.29 13.36
C GLY A 89 8.01 32.59 12.07
N ASP A 90 7.73 33.15 10.88
CA ASP A 90 8.15 32.56 9.60
C ASP A 90 9.67 32.71 9.38
N ALA A 91 10.27 33.85 9.76
CA ALA A 91 11.70 34.09 9.60
C ALA A 91 12.56 33.11 10.42
N GLU A 92 12.13 32.79 11.64
CA GLU A 92 12.79 31.81 12.50
C GLU A 92 12.68 30.38 11.94
N ARG A 93 11.56 30.05 11.27
CA ARG A 93 11.38 28.76 10.59
C ARG A 93 12.21 28.65 9.32
N GLU A 94 12.33 29.72 8.55
CA GLU A 94 13.17 29.78 7.36
C GLU A 94 14.66 29.63 7.74
N LEU A 95 15.11 30.31 8.80
CA LEU A 95 16.44 30.13 9.37
C LEU A 95 16.73 28.70 9.88
N GLU A 96 15.73 28.00 10.43
CA GLU A 96 15.87 26.60 10.86
C GLU A 96 15.92 25.61 9.67
N GLN A 97 15.27 25.95 8.54
CA GLN A 97 15.32 25.17 7.29
C GLN A 97 16.61 25.42 6.49
N GLU A 98 17.16 26.63 6.56
CA GLU A 98 18.43 27.00 5.92
C GLU A 98 19.66 26.56 6.72
N ARG A 99 19.49 26.12 7.98
CA ARG A 99 20.58 25.42 8.68
C ARG A 99 20.93 24.17 7.86
N PRO A 100 22.20 24.01 7.46
CA PRO A 100 22.59 22.79 6.78
C PRO A 100 22.24 21.63 7.70
N ALA A 101 21.35 20.75 7.23
CA ALA A 101 21.18 19.45 7.84
C ALA A 101 22.60 18.89 7.99
N SER A 102 23.02 18.65 9.23
CA SER A 102 24.27 17.94 9.50
C SER A 102 24.32 16.76 8.53
N GLU A 103 25.43 16.62 7.79
CA GLU A 103 25.60 15.76 6.61
C GLU A 103 24.60 14.60 6.59
N PRO A 104 23.76 14.46 5.54
CA PRO A 104 22.82 13.36 5.48
C PRO A 104 23.63 12.08 5.59
N ALA A 105 23.45 11.36 6.70
CA ALA A 105 24.08 10.10 6.95
C ALA A 105 23.56 9.11 5.90
N GLU A 106 24.21 9.05 4.74
CA GLU A 106 24.07 8.04 3.69
C GLU A 106 22.66 7.41 3.57
N ASP A 107 21.61 8.24 3.56
CA ASP A 107 20.23 7.76 3.41
C ASP A 107 20.01 7.45 1.93
N LYS A 108 20.54 6.31 1.49
CA LYS A 108 20.24 5.74 0.18
C LYS A 108 18.73 5.70 0.03
N ALA A 109 18.23 6.27 -1.06
CA ALA A 109 16.80 6.31 -1.30
C ALA A 109 16.23 4.88 -1.32
N TRP A 110 15.01 4.69 -0.81
CA TRP A 110 14.40 3.37 -0.66
C TRP A 110 14.41 2.54 -1.97
N TYR A 111 14.35 3.20 -3.13
CA TYR A 111 14.44 2.53 -4.43
C TYR A 111 15.85 1.99 -4.74
N GLN A 112 16.92 2.67 -4.31
CA GLN A 112 18.30 2.18 -4.47
C GLN A 112 18.50 0.93 -3.62
N GLN A 113 17.96 0.90 -2.40
CA GLN A 113 18.00 -0.27 -1.53
C GLN A 113 17.25 -1.47 -2.17
N LEU A 114 16.12 -1.21 -2.83
CA LEU A 114 15.37 -2.23 -3.56
C LEU A 114 16.17 -2.79 -4.75
N TRP A 115 16.80 -1.94 -5.55
CA TRP A 115 17.59 -2.37 -6.70
C TRP A 115 18.85 -3.15 -6.29
N ASP A 116 19.53 -2.74 -5.21
CA ASP A 116 20.66 -3.47 -4.65
C ASP A 116 20.24 -4.89 -4.22
N SER A 117 19.03 -5.07 -3.68
CA SER A 117 18.52 -6.38 -3.26
C SER A 117 18.28 -7.37 -4.42
N VAL A 118 17.99 -6.87 -5.62
CA VAL A 118 17.77 -7.68 -6.82
C VAL A 118 19.10 -7.96 -7.54
N ALA A 119 20.01 -7.00 -7.53
CA ALA A 119 21.32 -7.12 -8.17
C ALA A 119 22.34 -7.96 -7.35
N ALA A 120 22.15 -8.07 -6.03
CA ALA A 120 23.00 -8.86 -5.14
C ALA A 120 22.69 -10.37 -5.15
N LYS A 121 21.90 -10.86 -6.12
CA LYS A 121 21.52 -12.26 -6.30
C LYS A 121 22.04 -12.80 -7.63
#